data_AF-W2MRM4-F1
#
_entry.id   AF-W2MRM4-F1
#
_cell.length_a   1.000
_cell.length_b   1.000
_cell.length_c   1.000
_cell.angle_alpha   90.00
_cell.angle_beta   90.00
_cell.angle_gamma   90.00
#
_symmetry.space_group_name_H-M   'P 1'
#
loop_
_entity.id
_entity.type
_entity.pdbx_description
1 polymer ?
#
loop_
_entity_poly.entity_id
_entity_poly.type
_entity_poly.pdbx_seq_one_letter_code
_entity_poly.pdbx_strand_id
1 'polypeptide(L)'
;KSPRKQSMMRLATLLVLTAACISAQEVPTSAAEPSTTPSVSSERLDHCATLGFDADALDCRLCDDLSTFLTPRASKKKLKQKSVDKVTKECQECCSDFSKVLEAEERRYPKVALAVDRRRLKRYPKVANFVDHQAENIKRLEVQETNPRLPMLQFFDEEGEKIEEISVAHWDENSIAEFIENKLLPEEENEGEIVEMEVEADKP
;
A
#
# COMPACT_ATOMS: atom_id res chain seq x y z
N LYS A 1 -54.63 41.74 -33.10
CA LYS A 1 -53.35 41.15 -32.63
C LYS A 1 -52.86 40.20 -33.72
N SER A 2 -51.63 40.41 -34.15
CA SER A 2 -51.00 40.03 -35.44
C SER A 2 -51.08 38.56 -35.88
N PRO A 3 -51.15 38.26 -37.20
CA PRO A 3 -51.04 36.90 -37.75
C PRO A 3 -49.59 36.46 -37.96
N ARG A 4 -49.32 35.17 -37.73
CA ARG A 4 -48.05 34.49 -38.04
C ARG A 4 -47.85 34.39 -39.57
N LYS A 5 -46.69 34.84 -40.06
CA LYS A 5 -46.17 34.54 -41.42
C LYS A 5 -44.65 34.34 -41.38
N GLN A 6 -44.19 33.57 -42.37
CA GLN A 6 -42.81 33.24 -42.83
C GLN A 6 -42.21 31.94 -42.27
N SER A 7 -41.51 31.11 -43.06
CA SER A 7 -41.33 30.99 -44.53
C SER A 7 -40.59 29.66 -44.78
N MET A 8 -40.85 29.02 -45.92
CA MET A 8 -40.09 27.89 -46.48
C MET A 8 -38.72 28.32 -47.03
N MET A 9 -37.91 27.29 -47.38
CA MET A 9 -36.66 27.23 -48.20
C MET A 9 -35.37 27.11 -47.36
N ARG A 10 -34.36 26.28 -47.66
CA ARG A 10 -34.08 25.32 -48.75
C ARG A 10 -32.75 24.59 -48.43
N LEU A 11 -32.56 23.43 -49.07
CA LEU A 11 -31.29 22.85 -49.57
C LEU A 11 -30.22 22.28 -48.61
N ALA A 12 -30.21 20.94 -48.57
CA ALA A 12 -29.09 20.03 -48.89
C ALA A 12 -27.64 20.44 -48.57
N THR A 13 -26.95 19.62 -47.77
CA THR A 13 -25.65 19.04 -48.17
C THR A 13 -25.32 17.81 -47.33
N LEU A 14 -25.21 16.65 -47.99
CA LEU A 14 -24.47 15.47 -47.51
C LEU A 14 -22.98 15.75 -47.72
N LEU A 15 -22.16 15.56 -46.69
CA LEU A 15 -20.72 15.45 -46.84
C LEU A 15 -20.20 14.42 -45.84
N VAL A 16 -20.11 13.18 -46.34
CA VAL A 16 -19.31 12.11 -45.76
C VAL A 16 -17.85 12.48 -46.00
N LEU A 17 -17.09 12.67 -44.92
CA LEU A 17 -15.63 12.79 -44.99
C LEU A 17 -15.02 11.60 -44.27
N THR A 18 -14.67 10.59 -45.06
CA THR A 18 -13.67 9.59 -44.74
C THR A 18 -12.30 10.25 -44.75
N ALA A 19 -11.63 10.29 -43.60
CA ALA A 19 -10.19 10.50 -43.54
C ALA A 19 -9.54 9.18 -43.11
N ALA A 20 -9.09 8.43 -44.11
CA ALA A 20 -8.15 7.35 -43.92
C ALA A 20 -6.77 7.97 -43.63
N CYS A 21 -6.23 7.74 -42.44
CA CYS A 21 -4.83 7.98 -42.14
C CYS A 21 -4.12 6.64 -42.10
N ILE A 22 -3.65 6.20 -43.27
CA ILE A 22 -2.53 5.26 -43.36
C ILE A 22 -1.28 6.13 -43.35
N SER A 23 -0.56 6.12 -42.24
CA SER A 23 0.84 6.57 -42.21
C SER A 23 1.70 5.36 -41.89
N ALA A 24 2.60 5.09 -42.81
CA ALA A 24 3.53 3.97 -42.81
C ALA A 24 4.43 3.97 -41.57
N GLN A 25 4.73 2.77 -41.09
CA GLN A 25 5.76 2.52 -40.08
C GLN A 25 7.13 2.80 -40.69
N GLU A 26 7.89 3.71 -40.09
CA GLU A 26 9.35 3.61 -40.13
C GLU A 26 9.80 2.97 -38.83
N VAL A 27 10.45 1.81 -38.97
CA VAL A 27 11.23 1.16 -37.93
C VAL A 27 12.52 1.96 -37.76
N PRO A 28 12.87 2.33 -36.52
CA PRO A 28 14.24 2.11 -36.10
C PRO A 28 14.28 1.33 -34.80
N THR A 29 14.90 0.15 -34.91
CA THR A 29 15.61 -0.55 -33.84
C THR A 29 16.45 0.44 -33.05
N SER A 30 16.18 0.58 -31.76
CA SER A 30 17.20 0.92 -30.77
C SER A 30 16.82 0.30 -29.44
N ALA A 31 17.77 -0.44 -28.89
CA ALA A 31 17.71 -1.08 -27.60
C ALA A 31 17.54 -0.05 -26.48
N ALA A 32 16.66 -0.34 -25.52
CA ALA A 32 16.92 -0.30 -24.08
C ALA A 32 15.60 -0.41 -23.28
N GLU A 33 15.67 -1.21 -22.22
CA GLU A 33 14.83 -1.23 -21.01
C GLU A 33 13.39 -1.80 -21.09
N PRO A 34 13.09 -2.89 -20.36
CA PRO A 34 11.72 -3.27 -20.04
C PRO A 34 11.28 -2.49 -18.79
N SER A 35 10.91 -1.23 -18.96
CA SER A 35 10.20 -0.44 -17.96
C SER A 35 8.70 -0.53 -18.26
N THR A 36 8.02 -1.58 -17.80
CA THR A 36 6.54 -1.67 -17.61
C THR A 36 6.16 -3.04 -17.03
N THR A 37 5.92 -3.15 -15.73
CA THR A 37 5.05 -4.21 -15.15
C THR A 37 4.12 -3.68 -14.02
N PRO A 38 3.24 -2.69 -14.29
CA PRO A 38 2.07 -2.44 -13.44
C PRO A 38 0.88 -3.39 -13.74
N SER A 39 0.88 -4.10 -14.88
CA SER A 39 -0.23 -4.99 -15.26
C SER A 39 -0.23 -6.31 -14.48
N VAL A 40 0.95 -6.87 -14.22
CA VAL A 40 1.10 -8.19 -13.58
C VAL A 40 0.71 -8.17 -12.10
N SER A 41 0.98 -7.06 -11.40
CA SER A 41 0.57 -6.89 -10.00
C SER A 41 -0.94 -6.76 -9.87
N SER A 42 -1.59 -5.98 -10.74
CA SER A 42 -3.04 -5.80 -10.73
C SER A 42 -3.79 -7.12 -10.97
N GLU A 43 -3.37 -7.92 -11.96
CA GLU A 43 -4.00 -9.20 -12.26
C GLU A 43 -3.88 -10.21 -11.11
N ARG A 44 -2.74 -10.22 -10.39
CA ARG A 44 -2.56 -11.07 -9.19
C ARG A 44 -3.52 -10.66 -8.08
N LEU A 45 -3.65 -9.37 -7.80
CA LEU A 45 -4.55 -8.85 -6.76
C LEU A 45 -6.01 -9.24 -7.06
N ASP A 46 -6.44 -9.09 -8.31
CA ASP A 46 -7.80 -9.44 -8.73
C ASP A 46 -8.06 -10.96 -8.65
N HIS A 47 -7.08 -11.77 -9.04
CA HIS A 47 -7.15 -13.22 -8.93
C HIS A 47 -7.31 -13.66 -7.47
N CYS A 48 -6.47 -13.13 -6.59
CA CYS A 48 -6.52 -13.43 -5.16
C CYS A 48 -7.83 -12.98 -4.52
N ALA A 49 -8.33 -11.79 -4.86
CA ALA A 49 -9.62 -11.31 -4.39
C ALA A 49 -10.77 -12.21 -4.84
N THR A 50 -10.72 -12.77 -6.06
CA THR A 50 -11.72 -13.72 -6.57
C THR A 50 -11.73 -15.03 -5.77
N LEU A 51 -10.56 -15.47 -5.30
CA LEU A 51 -10.42 -16.63 -4.40
C LEU A 51 -10.80 -16.31 -2.94
N GLY A 52 -11.02 -15.03 -2.62
CA GLY A 52 -11.34 -14.56 -1.27
C GLY A 52 -10.11 -14.21 -0.42
N PHE A 53 -8.92 -14.16 -1.02
CA PHE A 53 -7.68 -13.76 -0.35
C PHE A 53 -7.41 -12.26 -0.51
N ASP A 54 -6.97 -11.65 0.58
CA ASP A 54 -6.49 -10.27 0.59
C ASP A 54 -4.97 -10.24 0.42
N ALA A 55 -4.49 -10.22 -0.83
CA ALA A 55 -3.06 -10.35 -1.13
C ALA A 55 -2.18 -9.23 -0.53
N ASP A 56 -2.74 -8.05 -0.26
CA ASP A 56 -2.02 -6.94 0.36
C ASP A 56 -1.80 -7.14 1.86
N ALA A 57 -2.57 -8.03 2.49
CA ALA A 57 -2.56 -8.24 3.94
C ALA A 57 -2.31 -9.69 4.37
N LEU A 58 -2.17 -10.61 3.42
CA LEU A 58 -2.04 -12.05 3.66
C LEU A 58 -0.58 -12.45 3.85
N ASP A 59 -0.24 -12.84 5.08
CA ASP A 59 1.06 -13.37 5.46
C ASP A 59 1.14 -14.87 5.12
N CYS A 60 2.23 -15.32 4.51
CA CYS A 60 2.43 -16.73 4.18
C CYS A 60 2.44 -17.65 5.42
N ARG A 61 2.81 -17.15 6.60
CA ARG A 61 2.72 -17.91 7.87
C ARG A 61 1.29 -18.35 8.16
N LEU A 62 0.30 -17.53 7.83
CA LEU A 62 -1.12 -17.85 8.03
C LEU A 62 -1.60 -18.95 7.07
N CYS A 63 -1.01 -19.06 5.88
CA CYS A 63 -1.33 -20.12 4.94
C CYS A 63 -0.89 -21.50 5.45
N ASP A 64 0.25 -21.56 6.15
CA ASP A 64 0.75 -22.79 6.75
C ASP A 64 -0.13 -23.22 7.93
N ASP A 65 -0.50 -22.28 8.80
CA ASP A 65 -1.42 -22.50 9.92
C ASP A 65 -2.80 -22.97 9.45
N LEU A 66 -3.31 -22.40 8.36
CA LEU A 66 -4.62 -22.75 7.77
C LEU A 66 -4.71 -24.25 7.48
N SER A 67 -3.65 -24.86 6.98
CA SER A 67 -3.62 -26.30 6.68
C SER A 67 -3.86 -27.16 7.94
N THR A 68 -3.31 -26.72 9.08
CA THR A 68 -3.44 -27.37 10.38
C THR A 68 -4.87 -27.29 10.89
N PHE A 69 -5.51 -26.11 10.80
CA PHE A 69 -6.88 -25.90 11.26
C PHE A 69 -7.92 -26.66 10.43
N LEU A 70 -7.69 -26.79 9.12
CA LEU A 70 -8.64 -27.44 8.22
C LEU A 70 -8.49 -28.96 8.16
N THR A 71 -7.46 -29.54 8.79
CA THR A 71 -7.19 -30.98 8.75
C THR A 71 -8.37 -31.79 9.34
N PRO A 72 -9.03 -32.67 8.55
CA PRO A 72 -10.27 -33.33 8.99
C PRO A 72 -10.07 -34.44 10.04
N ARG A 73 -10.92 -34.47 11.07
CA ARG A 73 -10.99 -35.61 12.02
C ARG A 73 -11.78 -36.80 11.43
N ALA A 74 -11.04 -37.84 11.06
CA ALA A 74 -11.34 -39.27 10.90
C ALA A 74 -12.49 -39.84 10.02
N SER A 75 -13.49 -39.12 9.50
CA SER A 75 -14.60 -39.80 8.78
C SER A 75 -14.71 -39.58 7.26
N LYS A 76 -14.06 -38.55 6.69
CA LYS A 76 -13.99 -38.30 5.23
C LYS A 76 -12.63 -37.73 4.79
N LYS A 77 -11.54 -38.38 5.23
CA LYS A 77 -10.17 -37.84 5.22
C LYS A 77 -9.64 -37.45 3.83
N LYS A 78 -9.79 -38.30 2.80
CA LYS A 78 -9.12 -38.11 1.50
C LYS A 78 -9.72 -37.02 0.61
N LEU A 79 -11.05 -36.93 0.51
CA LEU A 79 -11.70 -35.91 -0.34
C LEU A 79 -11.55 -34.51 0.28
N LYS A 80 -11.61 -34.43 1.61
CA LYS A 80 -11.40 -33.19 2.35
C LYS A 80 -9.94 -32.75 2.38
N GLN A 81 -8.98 -33.69 2.38
CA GLN A 81 -7.56 -33.33 2.29
C GLN A 81 -7.25 -32.60 0.98
N LYS A 82 -7.77 -33.08 -0.16
CA LYS A 82 -7.57 -32.41 -1.45
C LYS A 82 -8.06 -30.96 -1.48
N SER A 83 -9.17 -30.66 -0.80
CA SER A 83 -9.66 -29.27 -0.69
C SER A 83 -8.78 -28.43 0.22
N VAL A 84 -8.24 -29.00 1.30
CA VAL A 84 -7.28 -28.31 2.17
C VAL A 84 -6.01 -27.98 1.40
N ASP A 85 -5.43 -28.98 0.72
CA ASP A 85 -4.21 -28.80 -0.08
C ASP A 85 -4.41 -27.74 -1.16
N LYS A 86 -5.59 -27.74 -1.81
CA LYS A 86 -5.95 -26.75 -2.82
C LYS A 86 -6.00 -25.33 -2.24
N VAL A 87 -6.75 -25.12 -1.16
CA VAL A 87 -6.90 -23.79 -0.54
C VAL A 87 -5.57 -23.30 0.04
N THR A 88 -4.77 -24.17 0.65
CA THR A 88 -3.44 -23.82 1.14
C THR A 88 -2.52 -23.38 -0.02
N LYS A 89 -2.55 -24.07 -1.16
CA LYS A 89 -1.78 -23.67 -2.34
C LYS A 89 -2.24 -22.32 -2.89
N GLU A 90 -3.54 -22.13 -3.04
CA GLU A 90 -4.13 -20.86 -3.50
C GLU A 90 -3.78 -19.70 -2.54
N CYS A 91 -3.76 -19.95 -1.22
CA CYS A 91 -3.30 -18.99 -0.22
C CYS A 91 -1.82 -18.63 -0.44
N GLN A 92 -0.96 -19.63 -0.64
CA GLN A 92 0.47 -19.43 -0.86
C GLN A 92 0.79 -18.67 -2.16
N GLU A 93 -0.05 -18.78 -3.18
CA GLU A 93 0.07 -18.01 -4.43
C GLU A 93 -0.28 -16.52 -4.22
N CYS A 94 -1.06 -16.22 -3.18
CA CYS A 94 -1.57 -14.88 -2.87
C CYS A 94 -0.86 -14.16 -1.73
N CYS A 95 -0.13 -14.88 -0.89
CA CYS A 95 0.53 -14.31 0.27
C CYS A 95 1.83 -13.57 -0.10
N SER A 96 2.32 -12.82 0.89
CA SER A 96 3.65 -12.21 0.89
C SER A 96 4.39 -12.62 2.16
N ASP A 97 5.71 -12.82 2.06
CA ASP A 97 6.56 -13.14 3.20
C ASP A 97 7.00 -11.84 3.87
N PHE A 98 6.24 -11.43 4.89
CA PHE A 98 6.53 -10.21 5.63
C PHE A 98 7.78 -10.32 6.50
N SER A 99 8.29 -11.52 6.77
CA SER A 99 9.55 -11.69 7.50
C SER A 99 10.71 -11.01 6.78
N LYS A 100 10.70 -11.04 5.44
CA LYS A 100 11.70 -10.36 4.59
C LYS A 100 11.52 -8.85 4.55
N VAL A 101 10.31 -8.35 4.78
CA VAL A 101 10.03 -6.90 4.89
C VAL A 101 10.61 -6.34 6.18
N LEU A 102 10.59 -7.14 7.25
CA LEU A 102 11.24 -6.83 8.53
C LEU A 102 12.77 -6.90 8.41
N GLU A 103 13.32 -7.87 7.67
CA GLU A 103 14.77 -8.04 7.43
C GLU A 103 15.36 -7.05 6.40
N ALA A 104 14.54 -6.29 5.66
CA ALA A 104 15.00 -5.21 4.80
C ALA A 104 15.37 -3.98 5.65
N GLU A 105 16.41 -4.14 6.46
CA GLU A 105 16.92 -3.22 7.48
C GLU A 105 17.68 -2.01 6.89
N GLU A 106 17.84 -1.92 5.58
CA GLU A 106 18.83 -1.01 5.00
C GLU A 106 18.30 0.41 4.69
N ARG A 107 16.98 0.57 4.50
CA ARG A 107 16.40 1.88 4.15
C ARG A 107 15.58 2.45 5.30
N ARG A 108 16.04 3.59 5.81
CA ARG A 108 15.35 4.42 6.80
C ARG A 108 14.75 5.67 6.15
N TYR A 109 13.71 6.20 6.76
CA TYR A 109 12.90 7.28 6.21
C TYR A 109 12.79 8.47 7.17
N PRO A 110 12.77 9.71 6.65
CA PRO A 110 12.57 10.91 7.46
C PRO A 110 11.15 11.06 7.98
N LYS A 111 10.14 10.52 7.27
CA LYS A 111 8.73 10.67 7.64
C LYS A 111 7.92 9.42 7.31
N VAL A 112 6.91 9.15 8.13
CA VAL A 112 5.91 8.10 7.89
C VAL A 112 4.50 8.64 8.14
N ALA A 113 3.53 8.18 7.36
CA ALA A 113 2.11 8.38 7.63
C ALA A 113 1.37 7.06 7.78
N LEU A 114 0.51 6.96 8.79
CA LEU A 114 -0.47 5.88 8.91
C LEU A 114 -1.79 6.34 8.28
N ALA A 115 -2.04 5.91 7.05
CA ALA A 115 -3.25 6.19 6.30
C ALA A 115 -4.40 5.27 6.76
N VAL A 116 -5.49 5.85 7.24
CA VAL A 116 -6.66 5.15 7.78
C VAL A 116 -7.98 5.73 7.25
N ASP A 117 -9.03 4.92 7.24
CA ASP A 117 -10.43 5.38 7.11
C ASP A 117 -11.15 5.04 8.42
N ARG A 118 -11.60 6.05 9.17
CA ARG A 118 -12.29 5.91 10.46
C ARG A 118 -13.49 4.98 10.43
N ARG A 119 -14.21 4.90 9.31
CA ARG A 119 -15.37 4.01 9.17
C ARG A 119 -14.93 2.55 9.11
N ARG A 120 -13.77 2.31 8.49
CA ARG A 120 -13.18 0.97 8.30
C ARG A 120 -12.30 0.55 9.46
N LEU A 121 -11.71 1.49 10.18
CA LEU A 121 -10.81 1.27 11.30
C LEU A 121 -11.44 0.42 12.41
N LYS A 122 -12.77 0.48 12.56
CA LYS A 122 -13.55 -0.39 13.46
C LYS A 122 -13.35 -1.90 13.23
N ARG A 123 -12.92 -2.31 12.04
CA ARG A 123 -12.60 -3.71 11.70
C ARG A 123 -11.19 -4.13 12.11
N TYR A 124 -10.36 -3.18 12.53
CA TYR A 124 -8.97 -3.39 12.91
C TYR A 124 -8.74 -2.88 14.34
N PRO A 125 -9.29 -3.54 15.38
CA PRO A 125 -9.25 -3.03 16.76
C PRO A 125 -7.85 -2.75 17.28
N LYS A 126 -6.86 -3.56 16.91
CA LYS A 126 -5.46 -3.36 17.29
C LYS A 126 -4.88 -2.10 16.66
N VAL A 127 -5.08 -1.89 15.36
CA VAL A 127 -4.65 -0.66 14.68
C VAL A 127 -5.36 0.57 15.25
N ALA A 128 -6.66 0.47 15.56
CA ALA A 128 -7.40 1.54 16.23
C ALA A 128 -6.79 1.89 17.60
N ASN A 129 -6.47 0.86 18.40
CA ASN A 129 -5.84 1.02 19.70
C ASN A 129 -4.45 1.69 19.61
N PHE A 130 -3.64 1.27 18.63
CA PHE A 130 -2.37 1.93 18.33
C PHE A 130 -2.55 3.42 18.00
N VAL A 131 -3.50 3.75 17.11
CA VAL A 131 -3.80 5.15 16.73
C VAL A 131 -4.21 5.97 17.97
N ASP A 132 -5.04 5.41 18.84
CA ASP A 132 -5.60 6.14 19.99
C ASP A 132 -4.61 6.32 21.15
N HIS A 133 -3.61 5.44 21.31
CA HIS A 133 -2.77 5.42 22.53
C HIS A 133 -1.26 5.47 22.30
N GLN A 134 -0.77 5.13 21.11
CA GLN A 134 0.67 5.02 20.84
C GLN A 134 1.15 5.96 19.75
N ALA A 135 0.34 6.19 18.71
CA ALA A 135 0.75 6.95 17.54
C ALA A 135 1.22 8.38 17.87
N GLU A 136 0.61 9.04 18.85
CA GLU A 136 1.00 10.40 19.28
C GLU A 136 2.39 10.48 19.93
N ASN A 137 2.90 9.36 20.45
CA ASN A 137 4.19 9.29 21.12
C ASN A 137 5.36 9.03 20.15
N ILE A 138 5.06 8.62 18.92
CA ILE A 138 6.05 8.33 17.89
C ILE A 138 6.31 9.59 17.08
N LYS A 139 7.50 10.15 17.21
CA LYS A 139 7.91 11.33 16.44
C LYS A 139 7.98 10.99 14.95
N ARG A 140 7.69 11.96 14.09
CA ARG A 140 7.70 11.83 12.61
C ARG A 140 6.67 10.86 12.03
N LEU A 141 5.78 10.30 12.87
CA LEU A 141 4.58 9.62 12.45
C LEU A 141 3.40 10.60 12.37
N GLU A 142 2.67 10.55 11.26
CA GLU A 142 1.42 11.29 11.09
C GLU A 142 0.26 10.32 10.84
N VAL A 143 -0.85 10.43 11.60
CA VAL A 143 -2.06 9.66 11.29
C VAL A 143 -2.91 10.46 10.29
N GLN A 144 -3.08 9.91 9.08
CA GLN A 144 -3.82 10.57 8.00
C GLN A 144 -5.18 9.91 7.77
N GLU A 145 -6.25 10.69 7.94
CA GLU A 145 -7.61 10.26 7.61
C GLU A 145 -7.83 10.39 6.09
N THR A 146 -7.73 9.26 5.40
CA THR A 146 -7.92 9.14 3.94
C THR A 146 -8.98 8.07 3.66
N ASN A 147 -8.99 7.46 2.46
CA ASN A 147 -9.97 6.42 2.10
C ASN A 147 -9.33 5.10 1.64
N PRO A 148 -8.31 4.57 2.34
CA PRO A 148 -7.60 3.39 1.88
C PRO A 148 -8.44 2.13 2.11
N ARG A 149 -8.17 1.08 1.33
CA ARG A 149 -8.85 -0.22 1.47
C ARG A 149 -8.59 -0.84 2.85
N LEU A 150 -7.36 -0.70 3.30
CA LEU A 150 -6.77 -1.22 4.52
C LEU A 150 -5.98 -0.10 5.23
N PRO A 151 -5.67 -0.22 6.53
CA PRO A 151 -4.71 0.66 7.18
C PRO A 151 -3.32 0.46 6.57
N MET A 152 -2.70 1.53 6.08
CA MET A 152 -1.41 1.47 5.38
C MET A 152 -0.39 2.40 6.04
N LEU A 153 0.82 1.90 6.31
CA LEU A 153 1.98 2.74 6.54
C LEU A 153 2.53 3.21 5.20
N GLN A 154 2.80 4.50 5.10
CA GLN A 154 3.36 5.15 3.92
C GLN A 154 4.63 5.87 4.35
N PHE A 155 5.76 5.47 3.78
CA PHE A 155 7.06 6.05 4.07
C PHE A 155 7.45 7.04 2.98
N PHE A 156 8.01 8.17 3.39
CA PHE A 156 8.34 9.30 2.51
C PHE A 156 9.82 9.64 2.60
N ASP A 157 10.38 10.17 1.51
CA ASP A 157 11.73 10.77 1.48
C ASP A 157 11.75 12.23 2.00
N GLU A 158 12.88 12.91 1.87
CA GLU A 158 13.08 14.30 2.34
C GLU A 158 12.27 15.30 1.52
N GLU A 159 12.03 14.98 0.24
CA GLU A 159 11.22 15.74 -0.69
C GLU A 159 9.71 15.56 -0.46
N GLY A 160 9.32 14.55 0.34
CA GLY A 160 7.94 14.23 0.66
C GLY A 160 7.26 13.31 -0.37
N GLU A 161 8.03 12.66 -1.23
CA GLU A 161 7.56 11.66 -2.18
C GLU A 161 7.38 10.30 -1.48
N LYS A 162 6.30 9.58 -1.82
CA LYS A 162 6.01 8.27 -1.20
C LYS A 162 6.91 7.20 -1.82
N ILE A 163 7.79 6.61 -1.00
CA ILE A 163 8.75 5.60 -1.43
C ILE A 163 8.25 4.18 -1.21
N GLU A 164 7.58 3.94 -0.07
CA GLU A 164 7.16 2.60 0.35
C GLU A 164 5.77 2.64 0.99
N GLU A 165 4.97 1.59 0.77
CA GLU A 165 3.63 1.45 1.34
C GLU A 165 3.38 0.01 1.78
N ILE A 166 2.96 -0.18 3.03
CA ILE A 166 2.79 -1.50 3.66
C ILE A 166 1.47 -1.56 4.43
N SER A 167 0.73 -2.65 4.29
CA SER A 167 -0.49 -2.88 5.06
C SER A 167 -0.17 -3.35 6.48
N VAL A 168 -0.85 -2.76 7.47
CA VAL A 168 -0.75 -3.15 8.89
C VAL A 168 -2.05 -3.75 9.42
N ALA A 169 -2.97 -4.14 8.53
CA ALA A 169 -4.31 -4.61 8.88
C ALA A 169 -4.33 -5.76 9.92
N HIS A 170 -3.34 -6.65 9.88
CA HIS A 170 -3.25 -7.83 10.74
C HIS A 170 -2.17 -7.74 11.81
N TRP A 171 -1.57 -6.56 12.01
CA TRP A 171 -0.49 -6.36 12.96
C TRP A 171 -1.05 -6.01 14.34
N ASP A 172 -0.26 -6.27 15.39
CA ASP A 172 -0.53 -5.74 16.72
C ASP A 172 0.15 -4.40 16.96
N GLU A 173 -0.27 -3.74 18.04
CA GLU A 173 0.14 -2.39 18.41
C GLU A 173 1.66 -2.27 18.53
N ASN A 174 2.28 -3.24 19.21
CA ASN A 174 3.72 -3.23 19.47
C ASN A 174 4.52 -3.48 18.18
N SER A 175 4.06 -4.40 17.33
CA SER A 175 4.69 -4.69 16.04
C SER A 175 4.65 -3.49 15.11
N ILE A 176 3.56 -2.71 15.13
CA ILE A 176 3.47 -1.46 14.36
C ILE A 176 4.46 -0.43 14.89
N ALA A 177 4.51 -0.22 16.20
CA ALA A 177 5.42 0.74 16.83
C ALA A 177 6.89 0.40 16.53
N GLU A 178 7.30 -0.83 16.84
CA GLU A 178 8.67 -1.32 16.63
C GLU A 178 9.09 -1.22 15.16
N PHE A 179 8.20 -1.57 14.23
CA PHE A 179 8.51 -1.46 12.81
C PHE A 179 8.70 -0.02 12.36
N ILE A 180 7.87 0.91 12.84
CA ILE A 180 8.01 2.33 12.53
C ILE A 180 9.34 2.87 13.08
N GLU A 181 9.64 2.59 14.35
CA GLU A 181 10.87 3.05 15.00
C GLU A 181 12.12 2.55 14.28
N ASN A 182 12.13 1.29 13.84
CA ASN A 182 13.25 0.70 13.09
C ASN A 182 13.41 1.28 11.67
N LYS A 183 12.29 1.72 11.05
CA LYS A 183 12.26 2.29 9.69
C LYS A 183 12.44 3.80 9.66
N LEU A 184 12.36 4.50 10.78
CA LEU A 184 12.62 5.93 10.84
C LEU A 184 14.12 6.21 10.98
N LEU A 185 14.56 7.34 10.42
CA LEU A 185 15.91 7.85 10.69
C LEU A 185 16.04 8.14 12.19
N PRO A 186 17.17 7.78 12.83
CA PRO A 186 17.41 8.11 14.22
C PRO A 186 17.32 9.63 14.39
N GLU A 187 16.86 10.05 15.56
CA GLU A 187 16.96 11.47 15.89
C GLU A 187 18.43 11.76 16.16
N GLU A 188 19.04 12.61 15.33
CA GLU A 188 20.29 13.25 15.69
C GLU A 188 19.99 14.09 16.94
N GLU A 189 20.31 13.54 18.10
CA GLU A 189 20.29 14.29 19.35
C GLU A 189 21.24 15.47 19.15
N ASN A 190 20.69 16.68 19.16
CA ASN A 190 21.48 17.90 19.08
C ASN A 190 22.24 18.04 20.41
N GLU A 191 23.35 17.32 20.55
CA GLU A 191 24.33 17.46 21.63
C GLU A 191 25.02 18.82 21.46
N GLY A 192 24.33 19.87 21.91
CA GLY A 192 24.76 21.25 21.73
C GLY A 192 24.33 22.13 22.89
N GLU A 193 24.87 21.87 24.09
CA GLU A 193 25.19 22.94 25.04
C GLU A 193 26.26 22.49 26.05
N ILE A 194 27.52 22.42 25.60
CA ILE A 194 28.65 22.44 26.52
C ILE A 194 28.76 23.89 27.00
N VAL A 195 28.20 24.20 28.17
CA VAL A 195 28.47 25.48 28.84
C VAL A 195 29.87 25.38 29.43
N GLU A 196 30.87 25.81 28.68
CA GLU A 196 32.19 26.12 29.23
C GLU A 196 32.04 27.31 30.19
N MET A 197 31.92 27.01 31.47
CA MET A 197 31.97 28.01 32.53
C MET A 197 33.45 28.35 32.80
N GLU A 198 33.96 29.38 32.13
CA GLU A 198 35.24 29.99 32.49
C GLU A 198 35.12 30.60 33.90
N VAL A 199 35.89 30.08 34.86
CA VAL A 199 36.01 30.69 36.18
C VAL A 199 37.21 31.62 36.16
N GLU A 200 36.95 32.93 36.08
CA GLU A 200 37.97 33.95 36.27
C GLU A 200 38.34 34.01 37.76
N ALA A 201 39.56 33.54 38.07
CA ALA A 201 40.10 33.58 39.42
C ALA A 201 40.68 34.97 39.71
N ASP A 202 39.89 35.79 40.42
CA ASP A 202 40.35 37.05 41.02
C ASP A 202 41.36 36.76 42.14
N LYS A 203 42.44 37.54 42.17
CA LYS A 203 43.61 37.35 43.05
C LYS A 203 43.70 38.51 44.05
N PRO A 204 43.82 38.24 45.36
CA PRO A 204 44.43 39.16 46.31
C PRO A 204 45.95 38.93 46.48
#